data_AF-A0A355GIV3-F1
#
_entry.id   AF-A0A355GIV3-F1
#
_cell.length_a   1.000
_cell.length_b   1.000
_cell.length_c   1.000
_cell.angle_alpha   90.00
_cell.angle_beta   90.00
_cell.angle_gamma   90.00
#
_symmetry.space_group_name_H-M   'P 1'
#
loop_
_entity.id
_entity.type
_entity.pdbx_description
1 polymer ?
#
loop_
_entity_poly.entity_id
_entity_poly.type
_entity_poly.pdbx_seq_one_letter_code
_entity_poly.pdbx_strand_id
1 'polypeptide(L)'
;TAGELTQAIPLSLSDEYLPAEWQSEESNDVSVDYLALCKGTQRHTFEMHPGVAHHPGTAQGLNFGEHEQNGVTLVTVGTEPQLEQRTLRLASVRWLVLKLQLQPETSRSHLIHLMQESLLSHQKGSHEKLWMVRWQLQGSGELFDSLRNFKHQGSLSNELALVVKERLPVGIEQSFYLQAKNSELPGTGSTLSQLFQTQLNTFQSESEHPLQQLLTQATHLDQSWLQRLNSVTAQLDDRQIINAAIHNGQTWLDVSSDEEVHV
;
A
#
# COMPACT_ATOMS: atom_id res chain seq x y z
N THR A 1 42.16 -19.98 27.44
CA THR A 1 40.82 -19.98 26.84
C THR A 1 40.69 -18.69 26.06
N ALA A 2 40.92 -18.80 24.74
CA ALA A 2 41.02 -17.68 23.82
C ALA A 2 39.61 -17.23 23.38
N GLY A 3 39.36 -15.93 23.42
CA GLY A 3 38.14 -15.32 22.87
C GLY A 3 38.34 -15.00 21.40
N GLU A 4 37.47 -15.55 20.55
CA GLU A 4 37.40 -15.26 19.12
C GLU A 4 36.95 -13.81 18.91
N LEU A 5 37.85 -13.02 18.32
CA LEU A 5 37.53 -11.72 17.73
C LEU A 5 36.91 -11.97 16.36
N THR A 6 35.65 -11.54 16.19
CA THR A 6 34.95 -11.50 14.91
C THR A 6 35.71 -10.58 13.95
N GLN A 7 36.55 -11.15 13.09
CA GLN A 7 37.22 -10.40 12.02
C GLN A 7 36.17 -10.00 10.98
N ALA A 8 35.96 -8.69 10.82
CA ALA A 8 35.26 -8.15 9.66
C ALA A 8 36.03 -8.56 8.41
N ILE A 9 35.37 -9.26 7.49
CA ILE A 9 35.92 -9.58 6.18
C ILE A 9 35.98 -8.26 5.40
N PRO A 10 37.17 -7.74 5.04
CA PRO A 10 37.23 -6.63 4.12
C PRO A 10 36.82 -7.17 2.75
N LEU A 11 35.69 -6.72 2.23
CA LEU A 11 35.36 -6.87 0.81
C LEU A 11 36.25 -5.90 0.03
N SER A 12 37.54 -6.20 -0.08
CA SER A 12 38.36 -5.67 -1.16
C SER A 12 37.86 -6.33 -2.43
N LEU A 13 37.15 -5.58 -3.27
CA LEU A 13 36.92 -5.97 -4.66
C LEU A 13 38.31 -6.18 -5.27
N SER A 14 38.66 -7.43 -5.58
CA SER A 14 39.88 -7.75 -6.29
C SER A 14 39.82 -7.04 -7.65
N ASP A 15 40.85 -6.27 -7.99
CA ASP A 15 41.00 -5.55 -9.27
C ASP A 15 41.05 -6.48 -10.52
N GLU A 16 40.78 -7.77 -10.36
CA GLU A 16 40.88 -8.80 -11.41
C GLU A 16 39.74 -8.79 -12.43
N TYR A 17 38.76 -7.88 -12.31
CA TYR A 17 37.64 -7.73 -13.25
C TYR A 17 37.44 -6.30 -13.75
N LEU A 18 38.51 -5.51 -13.84
CA LEU A 18 38.51 -4.27 -14.61
C LEU A 18 39.05 -4.54 -16.02
N PRO A 19 38.29 -4.25 -17.09
CA PRO A 19 38.83 -4.28 -18.45
C PRO A 19 40.08 -3.39 -18.51
N ALA A 20 41.14 -3.86 -19.18
CA ALA A 20 42.46 -3.24 -19.20
C ALA A 20 42.54 -1.81 -19.80
N GLU A 21 41.41 -1.20 -20.14
CA GLU A 21 41.30 0.12 -20.76
C GLU A 21 40.99 1.25 -19.76
N TRP A 22 40.84 0.94 -18.46
CA TRP A 22 40.44 1.92 -17.43
C TRP A 22 41.62 2.47 -16.62
N GLN A 23 42.84 2.37 -17.16
CA GLN A 23 44.02 3.07 -16.64
C GLN A 23 44.34 4.27 -17.55
N SER A 24 43.64 5.39 -17.32
CA SER A 24 44.05 6.69 -17.84
C SER A 24 43.86 7.75 -16.76
N GLU A 25 44.96 8.39 -16.33
CA GLU A 25 44.98 9.61 -15.49
C GLU A 25 44.59 10.88 -16.29
N GLU A 26 43.90 10.73 -17.42
CA GLU A 26 43.21 11.81 -18.10
C GLU A 26 41.74 11.73 -17.70
N SER A 27 41.16 12.86 -17.30
CA SER A 27 39.71 13.02 -17.15
C SER A 27 39.07 12.82 -18.53
N ASN A 28 38.94 11.57 -18.95
CA ASN A 28 38.15 11.19 -20.10
C ASN A 28 36.70 11.53 -19.72
N ASP A 29 36.19 12.63 -20.29
CA ASP A 29 34.76 12.92 -20.32
C ASP A 29 34.10 11.81 -21.14
N VAL A 30 33.84 10.67 -20.50
CA VAL A 30 33.10 9.56 -21.08
C VAL A 30 31.65 10.03 -21.18
N SER A 31 31.25 10.49 -22.35
CA SER A 31 29.85 10.76 -22.68
C SER A 31 29.10 9.44 -22.79
N VAL A 32 28.08 9.24 -21.95
CA VAL A 32 27.28 8.02 -21.92
C VAL A 32 25.83 8.38 -22.25
N ASP A 33 25.26 7.77 -23.29
CA ASP A 33 23.86 8.00 -23.69
C ASP A 33 22.87 7.39 -22.68
N TYR A 34 23.26 6.28 -22.04
CA TYR A 34 22.43 5.58 -21.07
C TYR A 34 23.24 4.94 -19.93
N LEU A 35 22.86 5.24 -18.69
CA LEU A 35 23.42 4.65 -17.48
C LEU A 35 22.34 3.84 -16.75
N ALA A 36 22.53 2.52 -16.68
CA ALA A 36 21.67 1.63 -15.91
C ALA A 36 22.02 1.72 -14.41
N LEU A 37 21.06 2.12 -13.58
CA LEU A 37 21.21 2.16 -12.14
C LEU A 37 20.63 0.88 -11.52
N CYS A 38 21.40 0.24 -10.64
CA CYS A 38 21.05 -1.03 -10.01
C CYS A 38 21.10 -0.92 -8.47
N LYS A 39 20.09 -0.31 -7.83
CA LYS A 39 19.85 -0.35 -6.39
C LYS A 39 18.56 0.40 -6.02
N GLY A 40 17.55 -0.32 -5.53
CA GLY A 40 16.28 0.27 -5.09
C GLY A 40 15.07 -0.49 -5.60
N THR A 41 13.88 -0.10 -5.15
CA THR A 41 12.61 -0.71 -5.59
C THR A 41 11.79 0.21 -6.48
N GLN A 42 12.00 1.53 -6.37
CA GLN A 42 11.25 2.52 -7.14
C GLN A 42 11.88 2.80 -8.49
N ARG A 43 11.03 3.05 -9.49
CA ARG A 43 11.46 3.46 -10.83
C ARG A 43 11.81 4.94 -10.80
N HIS A 44 12.97 5.30 -11.34
CA HIS A 44 13.39 6.68 -11.40
C HIS A 44 14.27 6.94 -12.63
N THR A 45 14.14 8.12 -13.23
CA THR A 45 14.93 8.56 -14.39
C THR A 45 15.54 9.91 -14.07
N PHE A 46 16.86 10.02 -14.22
CA PHE A 46 17.62 11.25 -14.12
C PHE A 46 18.09 11.65 -15.52
N GLU A 47 17.78 12.87 -15.92
CA GLU A 47 18.35 13.46 -17.13
C GLU A 47 19.81 13.85 -16.86
N MET A 48 20.71 13.36 -17.71
CA MET A 48 22.11 13.76 -17.75
C MET A 48 22.35 14.42 -19.11
N HIS A 49 23.33 15.30 -19.27
CA HIS A 49 23.66 15.80 -20.61
C HIS A 49 25.02 15.20 -20.99
N PRO A 50 25.12 14.40 -22.08
CA PRO A 50 24.13 14.16 -23.14
C PRO A 50 23.21 12.91 -23.00
N GLY A 51 23.05 12.28 -21.82
CA GLY A 51 22.35 10.98 -21.70
C GLY A 51 21.29 10.81 -20.60
N VAL A 52 20.94 9.58 -20.25
CA VAL A 52 19.92 9.31 -19.22
C VAL A 52 20.41 8.27 -18.23
N ALA A 53 20.32 8.55 -16.94
CA ALA A 53 20.50 7.53 -15.91
C ALA A 53 19.14 7.01 -15.47
N HIS A 54 18.93 5.70 -15.51
CA HIS A 54 17.63 5.12 -15.23
C HIS A 54 17.72 3.93 -14.29
N HIS A 55 16.88 3.98 -13.26
CA HIS A 55 16.58 2.87 -12.38
C HIS A 55 15.21 2.29 -12.79
N PRO A 56 15.15 1.04 -13.28
CA PRO A 56 13.89 0.45 -13.76
C PRO A 56 12.89 0.08 -12.64
N GLY A 57 13.34 0.04 -11.39
CA GLY A 57 12.56 -0.47 -10.26
C GLY A 57 12.65 -2.00 -10.16
N THR A 58 11.72 -2.62 -9.42
CA THR A 58 11.63 -4.08 -9.37
C THR A 58 10.83 -4.62 -10.55
N ALA A 59 11.23 -5.78 -11.08
CA ALA A 59 10.47 -6.48 -12.11
C ALA A 59 9.11 -7.00 -11.60
N GLN A 60 9.04 -7.31 -10.30
CA GLN A 60 7.88 -7.86 -9.61
C GLN A 60 7.70 -7.11 -8.29
N GLY A 61 6.54 -6.48 -8.10
CA GLY A 61 6.20 -5.86 -6.83
C GLY A 61 6.05 -6.92 -5.74
N LEU A 62 6.46 -6.57 -4.53
CA LEU A 62 6.43 -7.45 -3.36
C LEU A 62 5.23 -7.21 -2.45
N ASN A 63 4.56 -6.07 -2.59
CA ASN A 63 3.44 -5.67 -1.73
C ASN A 63 2.50 -4.67 -2.44
N PHE A 64 1.38 -4.35 -1.79
CA PHE A 64 0.39 -3.39 -2.30
C PHE A 64 0.90 -1.95 -2.43
N GLY A 65 1.98 -1.57 -1.74
CA GLY A 65 2.61 -0.25 -1.88
C GLY A 65 3.43 -0.11 -3.17
N GLU A 66 3.79 -1.23 -3.81
CA GLU A 66 4.61 -1.25 -5.02
C GLU A 66 3.78 -1.45 -6.29
N HIS A 67 2.45 -1.46 -6.23
CA HIS A 67 1.58 -1.91 -7.33
C HIS A 67 1.69 -1.11 -8.66
N GLU A 68 2.15 0.15 -8.63
CA GLU A 68 2.08 1.05 -9.80
C GLU A 68 3.35 1.07 -10.67
N GLN A 69 4.53 0.78 -10.10
CA GLN A 69 5.83 1.14 -10.71
C GLN A 69 6.77 -0.05 -10.99
N ASN A 70 6.22 -1.25 -11.17
CA ASN A 70 7.03 -2.45 -11.43
C ASN A 70 7.16 -2.75 -12.92
N GLY A 71 8.30 -3.34 -13.29
CA GLY A 71 8.56 -3.86 -14.61
C GLY A 71 10.04 -3.86 -14.94
N VAL A 72 10.33 -4.06 -16.22
CA VAL A 72 11.66 -3.83 -16.77
C VAL A 72 11.56 -2.73 -17.82
N THR A 73 12.62 -1.97 -18.02
CA THR A 73 12.66 -0.95 -19.06
C THR A 73 13.49 -1.47 -20.23
N LEU A 74 12.86 -1.57 -21.40
CA LEU A 74 13.54 -1.72 -22.67
C LEU A 74 14.01 -0.35 -23.13
N VAL A 75 15.31 -0.23 -23.38
CA VAL A 75 15.93 1.00 -23.86
C VAL A 75 16.47 0.75 -25.26
N THR A 76 16.05 1.58 -26.20
CA THR A 76 16.57 1.56 -27.57
C THR A 76 17.47 2.77 -27.77
N VAL A 77 18.75 2.52 -28.01
CA VAL A 77 19.73 3.54 -28.35
C VAL A 77 19.89 3.56 -29.87
N GLY A 78 19.38 4.61 -30.50
CA GLY A 78 19.48 4.82 -31.95
C GLY A 78 20.65 5.72 -32.33
N THR A 79 20.78 6.04 -33.61
CA THR A 79 21.72 7.05 -34.13
C THR A 79 21.21 8.49 -33.96
N GLU A 80 19.95 8.66 -33.56
CA GLU A 80 19.33 9.95 -33.26
C GLU A 80 19.54 10.31 -31.78
N PRO A 81 19.53 11.62 -31.43
CA PRO A 81 19.83 12.08 -30.07
C PRO A 81 18.75 11.73 -29.03
N GLN A 82 17.64 11.10 -29.44
CA GLN A 82 16.52 10.80 -28.56
C GLN A 82 16.47 9.32 -28.21
N LEU A 83 16.76 9.01 -26.95
CA LEU A 83 16.70 7.66 -26.38
C LEU A 83 15.25 7.24 -26.14
N GLU A 84 14.86 6.07 -26.64
CA GLU A 84 13.50 5.52 -26.44
C GLU A 84 13.48 4.60 -25.21
N GLN A 85 12.56 4.86 -24.27
CA GLN A 85 12.34 4.02 -23.08
C GLN A 85 10.93 3.44 -23.09
N ARG A 86 10.82 2.11 -23.03
CA ARG A 86 9.53 1.41 -22.94
C ARG A 86 9.51 0.50 -21.73
N THR A 87 8.51 0.65 -20.87
CA THR A 87 8.32 -0.24 -19.73
C THR A 87 7.55 -1.50 -20.16
N LEU A 88 8.15 -2.66 -19.89
CA LEU A 88 7.57 -3.99 -20.10
C LEU A 88 7.13 -4.56 -18.75
N ARG A 89 5.84 -4.87 -18.62
CA ARG A 89 5.27 -5.49 -17.42
C ARG A 89 5.36 -7.01 -17.54
N LEU A 90 6.30 -7.60 -16.79
CA LEU A 90 6.57 -9.04 -16.78
C LEU A 90 6.14 -9.73 -15.48
N ALA A 91 5.52 -8.99 -14.56
CA ALA A 91 5.11 -9.48 -13.26
C ALA A 91 4.12 -10.65 -13.40
N SER A 92 4.41 -11.76 -12.74
CA SER A 92 3.51 -12.91 -12.66
C SER A 92 2.40 -12.69 -11.63
N VAL A 93 2.68 -11.88 -10.62
CA VAL A 93 1.74 -11.49 -9.56
C VAL A 93 1.38 -10.02 -9.74
N ARG A 94 0.08 -9.73 -9.85
CA ARG A 94 -0.43 -8.35 -9.91
C ARG A 94 -0.98 -7.96 -8.55
N TRP A 95 -0.59 -6.80 -8.04
CA TRP A 95 -1.18 -6.20 -6.85
C TRP A 95 -2.22 -5.18 -7.27
N LEU A 96 -3.42 -5.25 -6.71
CA LEU A 96 -4.54 -4.35 -7.02
C LEU A 96 -5.14 -3.80 -5.73
N VAL A 97 -5.31 -2.48 -5.67
CA VAL A 97 -6.06 -1.83 -4.61
C VAL A 97 -7.32 -1.25 -5.23
N LEU A 98 -8.46 -1.88 -4.95
CA LEU A 98 -9.75 -1.53 -5.55
C LEU A 98 -10.63 -0.88 -4.49
N LYS A 99 -11.05 0.36 -4.76
CA LYS A 99 -11.89 1.15 -3.86
C LYS A 99 -13.35 1.04 -4.28
N LEU A 100 -14.23 0.71 -3.35
CA LEU A 100 -15.67 0.67 -3.58
C LEU A 100 -16.38 1.45 -2.47
N GLN A 101 -17.38 2.22 -2.86
CA GLN A 101 -18.27 2.91 -1.93
C GLN A 101 -19.55 2.08 -1.77
N LEU A 102 -19.86 1.67 -0.53
CA LEU A 102 -21.08 0.97 -0.19
C LEU A 102 -22.08 1.98 0.39
N GLN A 103 -23.28 1.97 -0.17
CA GLN A 103 -24.44 2.63 0.43
C GLN A 103 -25.12 1.70 1.45
N PRO A 104 -25.82 2.22 2.48
CA PRO A 104 -26.50 1.42 3.50
C PRO A 104 -27.41 0.31 2.93
N GLU A 105 -28.09 0.61 1.83
CA GLU A 105 -29.04 -0.26 1.13
C GLU A 105 -28.37 -1.22 0.13
N THR A 106 -27.04 -1.24 0.06
CA THR A 106 -26.31 -2.12 -0.86
C THR A 106 -26.57 -3.57 -0.51
N SER A 107 -27.24 -4.29 -1.42
CA SER A 107 -27.42 -5.73 -1.28
C SER A 107 -26.12 -6.47 -1.60
N ARG A 108 -26.01 -7.70 -1.09
CA ARG A 108 -24.85 -8.57 -1.34
C ARG A 108 -24.64 -8.85 -2.82
N SER A 109 -25.72 -9.10 -3.57
CA SER A 109 -25.65 -9.34 -5.02
C SER A 109 -25.18 -8.09 -5.77
N HIS A 110 -25.60 -6.90 -5.34
CA HIS A 110 -25.13 -5.66 -5.91
C HIS A 110 -23.63 -5.44 -5.64
N LEU A 111 -23.16 -5.71 -4.41
CA LEU A 111 -21.74 -5.64 -4.08
C LEU A 111 -20.89 -6.57 -4.97
N ILE A 112 -21.33 -7.81 -5.18
CA ILE A 112 -20.63 -8.76 -6.05
C ILE A 112 -20.55 -8.25 -7.48
N HIS A 113 -21.64 -7.67 -7.99
CA HIS A 113 -21.65 -7.06 -9.31
C HIS A 113 -20.62 -5.92 -9.41
N LEU A 114 -20.58 -5.01 -8.42
CA LEU A 114 -19.60 -3.92 -8.38
C LEU A 114 -18.16 -4.43 -8.31
N MET A 115 -17.90 -5.47 -7.50
CA MET A 115 -16.59 -6.10 -7.41
C MET A 115 -16.20 -6.77 -8.73
N GLN A 116 -17.13 -7.47 -9.38
CA GLN A 116 -16.94 -8.09 -10.68
C GLN A 116 -16.60 -7.04 -11.74
N GLU A 117 -17.38 -5.97 -11.85
CA GLU A 117 -17.13 -4.88 -12.80
C GLU A 117 -15.76 -4.23 -12.56
N SER A 118 -15.41 -3.99 -11.30
CA SER A 118 -14.11 -3.42 -10.93
C SER A 118 -12.96 -4.32 -11.35
N LEU A 119 -13.06 -5.65 -11.15
CA LEU A 119 -12.05 -6.60 -11.62
C LEU A 119 -11.98 -6.66 -13.15
N LEU A 120 -13.12 -6.74 -13.82
CA LEU A 120 -13.19 -6.88 -15.28
C LEU A 120 -12.78 -5.61 -16.03
N SER A 121 -12.81 -4.45 -15.38
CA SER A 121 -12.25 -3.20 -15.94
C SER A 121 -10.74 -3.27 -16.16
N HIS A 122 -10.05 -4.21 -15.50
CA HIS A 122 -8.61 -4.40 -15.64
C HIS A 122 -8.30 -5.45 -16.68
N GLN A 123 -7.52 -5.07 -17.70
CA GLN A 123 -6.99 -6.03 -18.66
C GLN A 123 -5.88 -6.86 -18.02
N LYS A 124 -6.00 -8.18 -18.18
CA LYS A 124 -5.00 -9.16 -17.79
C LYS A 124 -3.75 -9.03 -18.65
N GLY A 125 -2.59 -8.96 -18.00
CA GLY A 125 -1.29 -9.07 -18.65
C GLY A 125 -1.00 -10.50 -19.12
N SER A 126 -0.30 -10.64 -20.24
CA SER A 126 0.05 -11.95 -20.84
C SER A 126 0.76 -12.92 -19.88
N HIS A 127 1.51 -12.39 -18.92
CA HIS A 127 2.31 -13.18 -17.97
C HIS A 127 1.67 -13.31 -16.58
N GLU A 128 0.53 -12.67 -16.35
CA GLU A 128 -0.12 -12.65 -15.04
C GLU A 128 -0.79 -14.01 -14.75
N LYS A 129 -0.44 -14.59 -13.60
CA LYS A 129 -0.98 -15.86 -13.10
C LYS A 129 -1.82 -15.68 -11.85
N LEU A 130 -1.50 -14.69 -11.02
CA LEU A 130 -2.11 -14.44 -9.73
C LEU A 130 -2.36 -12.95 -9.53
N TRP A 131 -3.54 -12.60 -9.05
CA TRP A 131 -3.90 -11.25 -8.63
C TRP A 131 -4.09 -11.23 -7.11
N MET A 132 -3.32 -10.38 -6.44
CA MET A 132 -3.49 -10.02 -5.05
C MET A 132 -4.36 -8.77 -4.99
N VAL A 133 -5.60 -8.91 -4.54
CA VAL A 133 -6.60 -7.85 -4.53
C VAL A 133 -6.85 -7.38 -3.09
N ARG A 134 -6.77 -6.07 -2.88
CA ARG A 134 -7.17 -5.40 -1.66
C ARG A 134 -8.39 -4.56 -1.94
N TRP A 135 -9.53 -4.98 -1.39
CA TRP A 135 -10.77 -4.23 -1.42
C TRP A 135 -10.76 -3.19 -0.32
N GLN A 136 -10.75 -1.91 -0.70
CA GLN A 136 -10.95 -0.79 0.20
C GLN A 136 -12.42 -0.39 0.12
N LEU A 137 -13.21 -0.92 1.05
CA LEU A 137 -14.65 -0.68 1.10
C LEU A 137 -14.91 0.49 2.04
N GLN A 138 -15.54 1.55 1.54
CA GLN A 138 -15.95 2.68 2.35
C GLN A 138 -17.48 2.74 2.41
N GLY A 139 -18.09 2.80 3.58
CA GLY A 139 -19.55 2.78 3.67
C GLY A 139 -20.11 2.59 5.07
N SER A 140 -21.38 2.22 5.12
CA SER A 140 -22.15 1.89 6.32
C SER A 140 -23.27 0.90 5.96
N GLY A 141 -23.97 0.36 6.96
CA GLY A 141 -25.10 -0.56 6.81
C GLY A 141 -24.79 -2.01 7.17
N GLU A 142 -25.84 -2.83 7.30
CA GLU A 142 -25.74 -4.21 7.81
C GLU A 142 -24.76 -5.08 7.02
N LEU A 143 -24.76 -4.95 5.69
CA LEU A 143 -23.82 -5.69 4.85
C LEU A 143 -22.38 -5.26 5.15
N PHE A 144 -22.11 -3.95 5.25
CA PHE A 144 -20.78 -3.43 5.55
C PHE A 144 -20.28 -3.95 6.91
N ASP A 145 -21.14 -3.95 7.93
CA ASP A 145 -20.79 -4.46 9.26
C ASP A 145 -20.57 -5.97 9.27
N SER A 146 -21.39 -6.72 8.51
CA SER A 146 -21.22 -8.17 8.37
C SER A 146 -19.84 -8.53 7.79
N LEU A 147 -19.28 -7.69 6.92
CA LEU A 147 -17.97 -7.91 6.30
C LEU A 147 -16.80 -7.76 7.28
N ARG A 148 -17.02 -7.30 8.52
CA ARG A 148 -15.99 -7.39 9.58
C ARG A 148 -15.70 -8.84 9.97
N ASN A 149 -16.66 -9.75 9.76
CA ASN A 149 -16.49 -11.16 10.03
C ASN A 149 -15.79 -11.86 8.85
N PHE A 150 -14.65 -12.51 9.16
CA PHE A 150 -13.88 -13.26 8.17
C PHE A 150 -14.67 -14.35 7.44
N LYS A 151 -15.70 -14.95 8.08
CA LYS A 151 -16.57 -15.93 7.42
C LYS A 151 -17.39 -15.30 6.30
N HIS A 152 -17.92 -14.09 6.51
CA HIS A 152 -18.66 -13.37 5.49
C HIS A 152 -17.74 -12.90 4.36
N GLN A 153 -16.52 -12.46 4.68
CA GLN A 153 -15.48 -12.14 3.69
C GLN A 153 -15.12 -13.37 2.83
N GLY A 154 -14.82 -14.51 3.45
CA GLY A 154 -14.48 -15.73 2.72
C GLY A 154 -15.62 -16.24 1.84
N SER A 155 -16.86 -16.17 2.35
CA SER A 155 -18.05 -16.50 1.56
C SER A 155 -18.23 -15.57 0.35
N LEU A 156 -18.03 -14.26 0.53
CA LEU A 156 -18.10 -13.27 -0.56
C LEU A 156 -16.99 -13.50 -1.59
N SER A 157 -15.76 -13.75 -1.14
CA SER A 157 -14.62 -14.05 -2.01
C SER A 157 -14.86 -15.29 -2.88
N ASN A 158 -15.42 -16.35 -2.29
CA ASN A 158 -15.75 -17.58 -3.01
C ASN A 158 -16.84 -17.35 -4.05
N GLU A 159 -17.87 -16.58 -3.69
CA GLU A 159 -18.97 -16.23 -4.59
C GLU A 159 -18.45 -15.42 -5.79
N LEU A 160 -17.63 -14.41 -5.53
CA LEU A 160 -16.98 -13.63 -6.59
C LEU A 160 -16.08 -14.50 -7.47
N ALA A 161 -15.27 -15.40 -6.87
CA ALA A 161 -14.39 -16.29 -7.60
C ALA A 161 -15.14 -17.19 -8.58
N LEU A 162 -16.34 -17.67 -8.21
CA LEU A 162 -17.20 -18.46 -9.11
C LEU A 162 -17.70 -17.62 -10.29
N VAL A 163 -18.11 -16.38 -10.04
CA VAL A 163 -18.67 -15.48 -11.06
C VAL A 163 -17.61 -15.01 -12.07
N VAL A 164 -16.36 -14.82 -11.63
CA VAL A 164 -15.29 -14.30 -12.50
C VAL A 164 -14.46 -15.40 -13.18
N LYS A 165 -14.56 -16.66 -12.75
CA LYS A 165 -13.70 -17.77 -13.20
C LYS A 165 -13.59 -17.91 -14.72
N GLU A 166 -14.71 -17.78 -15.43
CA GLU A 166 -14.74 -17.93 -16.90
C GLU A 166 -14.12 -16.74 -17.64
N ARG A 167 -14.23 -15.54 -17.07
CA ARG A 167 -13.80 -14.29 -17.69
C ARG A 167 -12.37 -13.90 -17.31
N LEU A 168 -11.92 -14.32 -16.14
CA LEU A 168 -10.59 -14.05 -15.58
C LEU A 168 -9.95 -15.36 -15.11
N PRO A 169 -9.27 -16.11 -16.01
CA PRO A 169 -8.53 -17.31 -15.66
C PRO A 169 -7.18 -16.93 -15.01
N VAL A 170 -7.25 -16.30 -13.83
CA VAL A 170 -6.13 -15.99 -12.94
C VAL A 170 -6.51 -16.43 -11.54
N GLY A 171 -5.53 -16.84 -10.74
CA GLY A 171 -5.74 -16.97 -9.30
C GLY A 171 -6.08 -15.59 -8.73
N ILE A 172 -7.02 -15.50 -7.80
CA ILE A 172 -7.38 -14.26 -7.13
C ILE A 172 -7.34 -14.49 -5.62
N GLU A 173 -6.41 -13.81 -4.97
CA GLU A 173 -6.31 -13.74 -3.52
C GLU A 173 -6.83 -12.40 -3.04
N GLN A 174 -7.68 -12.41 -2.01
CA GLN A 174 -8.47 -11.24 -1.64
C GLN A 174 -8.25 -10.86 -0.18
N SER A 175 -8.15 -9.55 0.07
CA SER A 175 -8.12 -8.96 1.40
C SER A 175 -9.09 -7.79 1.45
N PHE A 176 -9.74 -7.60 2.60
CA PHE A 176 -10.74 -6.55 2.79
C PHE A 176 -10.25 -5.55 3.82
N TYR A 177 -10.41 -4.28 3.50
CA TYR A 177 -10.11 -3.15 4.37
C TYR A 177 -11.34 -2.26 4.42
N LEU A 178 -11.99 -2.22 5.57
CA LEU A 178 -13.25 -1.51 5.78
C LEU A 178 -12.98 -0.13 6.38
N GLN A 179 -13.56 0.90 5.79
CA GLN A 179 -13.52 2.28 6.28
C GLN A 179 -14.94 2.75 6.51
N ALA A 180 -15.34 2.94 7.76
CA ALA A 180 -16.65 3.47 8.04
C ALA A 180 -16.72 4.88 7.44
N LYS A 181 -17.81 5.21 6.76
CA LYS A 181 -18.01 6.59 6.33
C LYS A 181 -18.19 7.43 7.60
N ASN A 182 -17.38 8.48 7.78
CA ASN A 182 -17.70 9.59 8.68
C ASN A 182 -18.92 10.34 8.11
N SER A 183 -20.06 9.67 7.99
CA SER A 183 -21.32 10.39 7.90
C SER A 183 -21.54 10.97 9.28
N GLU A 184 -21.72 12.29 9.35
CA GLU A 184 -22.42 12.93 10.46
C GLU A 184 -23.56 12.00 10.88
N LEU A 185 -23.54 11.55 12.14
CA LEU A 185 -24.50 10.59 12.69
C LEU A 185 -25.92 10.97 12.23
N PRO A 186 -26.60 10.17 11.39
CA PRO A 186 -27.95 10.48 10.98
C PRO A 186 -28.89 10.15 12.14
N GLY A 187 -29.15 11.16 12.96
CA GLY A 187 -29.94 11.07 14.20
C GLY A 187 -29.01 11.15 15.41
N THR A 188 -29.13 12.09 16.33
CA THR A 188 -30.06 13.16 16.63
C THR A 188 -29.23 14.43 16.85
N GLY A 189 -29.83 15.63 16.80
CA GLY A 189 -29.17 16.87 17.25
C GLY A 189 -28.87 16.90 18.76
N SER A 190 -28.54 15.76 19.37
CA SER A 190 -28.19 15.63 20.77
C SER A 190 -26.79 16.19 21.00
N THR A 191 -26.65 16.89 22.11
CA THR A 191 -25.37 17.45 22.57
C THR A 191 -24.31 16.35 22.72
N LEU A 192 -24.70 15.12 23.05
CA LEU A 192 -23.79 13.98 23.23
C LEU A 192 -23.18 13.50 21.92
N SER A 193 -23.97 13.36 20.85
CA SER A 193 -23.46 12.98 19.52
C SER A 193 -22.49 14.03 18.97
N GLN A 194 -22.77 15.32 19.19
CA GLN A 194 -21.88 16.41 18.80
C GLN A 194 -20.59 16.44 19.63
N LEU A 195 -20.66 16.22 20.94
CA LEU A 195 -19.48 16.14 21.82
C LEU A 195 -18.61 14.93 21.49
N PHE A 196 -19.22 13.78 21.20
CA PHE A 196 -18.50 12.59 20.78
C PHE A 196 -17.78 12.79 19.44
N GLN A 197 -18.47 13.37 18.44
CA GLN A 197 -17.85 13.68 17.15
C GLN A 197 -16.73 14.72 17.29
N THR A 198 -16.92 15.73 18.15
CA THR A 198 -15.88 16.73 18.44
C THR A 198 -14.66 16.07 19.08
N GLN A 199 -14.86 15.18 20.06
CA GLN A 199 -13.78 14.43 20.69
C GLN A 199 -13.06 13.49 19.73
N LEU A 200 -13.77 12.79 18.84
CA LEU A 200 -13.16 11.97 17.80
C LEU A 200 -12.30 12.81 16.84
N ASN A 201 -12.82 13.95 16.39
CA ASN A 201 -12.10 14.85 15.50
C ASN A 201 -10.85 15.44 16.19
N THR A 202 -10.98 15.85 17.47
CA THR A 202 -9.86 16.30 18.29
C THR A 202 -8.82 15.20 18.43
N PHE A 203 -9.21 13.98 18.82
CA PHE A 203 -8.31 12.84 18.96
C PHE A 203 -7.63 12.46 17.62
N GLN A 204 -8.33 12.58 16.49
CA GLN A 204 -7.75 12.34 15.18
C GLN A 204 -6.70 13.41 14.82
N SER A 205 -6.93 14.68 15.16
CA SER A 205 -5.93 15.75 14.98
C SER A 205 -4.78 15.71 15.99
N GLU A 206 -5.04 15.19 17.19
CA GLU A 206 -4.12 15.09 18.30
C GLU A 206 -3.45 13.72 18.42
N SER A 207 -3.67 12.73 17.54
CA SER A 207 -2.96 11.43 17.64
C SER A 207 -1.64 11.46 16.85
N GLU A 208 -1.61 12.18 15.72
CA GLU A 208 -0.41 12.32 14.89
C GLU A 208 0.69 13.17 15.57
N HIS A 209 0.32 14.18 16.37
CA HIS A 209 1.28 15.15 16.94
C HIS A 209 1.98 14.74 18.24
N PRO A 210 1.31 14.21 19.28
CA PRO A 210 1.92 13.86 20.56
C PRO A 210 2.82 12.64 20.49
N LEU A 211 2.49 11.63 19.70
CA LEU A 211 3.36 10.46 19.51
C LEU A 211 4.66 10.86 18.79
N GLN A 212 4.58 11.69 17.75
CA GLN A 212 5.75 12.26 17.09
C GLN A 212 6.52 13.20 18.03
N GLN A 213 5.85 14.04 18.81
CA GLN A 213 6.51 14.92 19.78
C GLN A 213 7.19 14.13 20.91
N LEU A 214 6.58 13.05 21.42
CA LEU A 214 7.18 12.17 22.42
C LEU A 214 8.38 11.40 21.88
N LEU A 215 8.32 10.93 20.62
CA LEU A 215 9.48 10.32 19.95
C LEU A 215 10.61 11.32 19.72
N THR A 216 10.28 12.56 19.34
CA THR A 216 11.26 13.64 19.15
C THR A 216 11.89 14.10 20.48
N GLN A 217 11.14 14.04 21.59
CA GLN A 217 11.62 14.37 22.94
C GLN A 217 12.36 13.20 23.61
N ALA A 218 12.24 11.98 23.10
CA ALA A 218 12.94 10.80 23.60
C ALA A 218 14.39 10.69 23.08
N THR A 219 15.14 11.79 23.12
CA THR A 219 16.55 11.88 22.71
C THR A 219 17.51 11.04 23.57
N HIS A 220 17.03 10.49 24.68
CA HIS A 220 17.79 9.64 25.61
C HIS A 220 17.61 8.14 25.38
N LEU A 221 16.74 7.71 24.46
CA LEU A 221 16.54 6.30 24.16
C LEU A 221 17.61 5.80 23.17
N ASP A 222 18.09 4.58 23.41
CA ASP A 222 19.02 3.87 22.53
C ASP A 222 18.44 3.76 21.10
N GLN A 223 19.30 3.83 20.08
CA GLN A 223 18.87 3.85 18.67
C GLN A 223 18.04 2.61 18.30
N SER A 224 18.32 1.48 18.94
CA SER A 224 17.58 0.23 18.78
C SER A 224 16.11 0.35 19.24
N TRP A 225 15.86 1.10 20.32
CA TRP A 225 14.53 1.36 20.86
C TRP A 225 13.76 2.39 20.04
N LEU A 226 14.42 3.44 19.55
CA LEU A 226 13.82 4.40 18.63
C LEU A 226 13.38 3.72 17.32
N GLN A 227 14.19 2.83 16.76
CA GLN A 227 13.81 2.05 15.57
C GLN A 227 12.62 1.12 15.84
N ARG A 228 12.59 0.44 16.99
CA ARG A 228 11.46 -0.41 17.39
C ARG A 228 10.20 0.40 17.61
N LEU A 229 10.26 1.51 18.34
CA LEU A 229 9.11 2.38 18.57
C LEU A 229 8.60 2.97 17.26
N ASN A 230 9.47 3.50 16.38
CA ASN A 230 9.07 3.96 15.05
C ASN A 230 8.43 2.84 14.22
N SER A 231 8.92 1.60 14.32
CA SER A 231 8.32 0.47 13.63
C SER A 231 6.94 0.09 14.18
N VAL A 232 6.74 0.19 15.51
CA VAL A 232 5.46 -0.10 16.17
C VAL A 232 4.46 1.03 15.93
N THR A 233 4.89 2.28 15.94
CA THR A 233 4.07 3.44 15.56
C THR A 233 3.69 3.37 14.08
N ALA A 234 4.57 2.91 13.20
CA ALA A 234 4.22 2.65 11.80
C ALA A 234 3.26 1.45 11.61
N GLN A 235 3.19 0.54 12.59
CA GLN A 235 2.27 -0.60 12.61
C GLN A 235 0.95 -0.29 13.32
N LEU A 236 0.88 0.79 14.10
CA LEU A 236 -0.35 1.31 14.66
C LEU A 236 -1.21 1.85 13.52
N ASP A 237 -2.22 1.07 13.16
CA ASP A 237 -3.22 1.50 12.18
C ASP A 237 -4.23 2.40 12.89
N ASP A 238 -3.88 3.68 13.03
CA ASP A 238 -4.74 4.70 13.65
C ASP A 238 -6.14 4.70 13.03
N ARG A 239 -6.24 4.32 11.75
CA ARG A 239 -7.53 4.18 11.06
C ARG A 239 -8.34 3.01 11.58
N GLN A 240 -7.72 1.88 11.95
CA GLN A 240 -8.43 0.78 12.61
C GLN A 240 -8.94 1.19 14.00
N ILE A 241 -8.13 1.92 14.77
CA ILE A 241 -8.52 2.41 16.10
C ILE A 241 -9.72 3.36 15.98
N ILE A 242 -9.64 4.33 15.07
CA ILE A 242 -10.70 5.30 14.82
C ILE A 242 -11.96 4.61 14.28
N ASN A 243 -11.83 3.67 13.35
CA ASN A 243 -12.97 2.89 12.81
C ASN A 243 -13.65 2.03 13.89
N ALA A 244 -12.89 1.52 14.86
CA ALA A 244 -13.45 0.81 16.00
C ALA A 244 -14.18 1.77 16.96
N ALA A 245 -13.59 2.94 17.23
CA ALA A 245 -14.18 3.96 18.08
C ALA A 245 -15.49 4.53 17.50
N ILE A 246 -15.54 4.85 16.20
CA ILE A 246 -16.75 5.32 15.51
C ILE A 246 -17.88 4.29 15.62
N HIS A 247 -17.59 3.03 15.33
CA HIS A 247 -18.58 1.96 15.40
C HIS A 247 -19.12 1.77 16.82
N ASN A 248 -18.23 1.67 17.82
CA ASN A 248 -18.66 1.50 19.21
C ASN A 248 -19.48 2.70 19.70
N GLY A 249 -19.12 3.92 19.25
CA GLY A 249 -19.89 5.12 19.51
C GLY A 249 -21.27 5.10 18.88
N GLN A 250 -21.38 4.68 17.61
CA GLN A 250 -22.66 4.50 16.94
C GLN A 250 -23.54 3.49 17.68
N THR A 251 -23.01 2.33 18.06
CA THR A 251 -23.77 1.33 18.84
C THR A 251 -24.27 1.88 20.18
N TRP A 252 -23.44 2.65 20.91
CA TRP A 252 -23.83 3.23 22.20
C TRP A 252 -24.88 4.33 22.06
N LEU A 253 -24.72 5.20 21.07
CA LEU A 253 -25.62 6.33 20.83
C LEU A 253 -26.98 5.85 20.31
N ASP A 254 -27.00 4.82 19.45
CA ASP A 254 -28.24 4.20 18.99
C ASP A 254 -29.00 3.52 20.14
N VAL A 255 -28.32 2.76 21.01
CA VAL A 255 -28.94 2.13 22.20
C VAL A 255 -29.51 3.17 23.17
N SER A 256 -28.84 4.31 23.36
CA SER A 256 -29.35 5.38 24.23
C SER A 256 -30.61 6.07 23.69
N SER A 257 -30.83 6.02 22.37
CA SER A 257 -32.03 6.60 21.74
C SER A 257 -33.25 5.69 21.81
N ASP A 258 -33.06 4.37 21.93
CA ASP A 258 -34.14 3.40 22.13
C ASP A 258 -34.68 3.38 23.58
N GLU A 259 -33.89 3.82 24.57
CA GLU A 259 -34.32 3.90 25.99
C GLU A 259 -35.12 5.18 26.35
N GLU A 260 -35.31 6.13 25.42
CA GLU A 260 -36.10 7.35 25.67
C GLU A 260 -37.63 7.20 25.51
N VAL A 261 -38.15 5.98 25.30
CA VAL A 261 -39.61 5.75 25.24
C VAL A 261 -40.07 4.89 26.43
N HIS A 262 -40.83 5.55 27.31
CA HIS A 262 -41.63 5.06 28.45
C HIS A 262 -41.06 5.28 29.88
N VAL A 263 -41.19 6.52 30.36
CA VAL A 263 -41.71 6.80 31.72
C VAL A 263 -42.79 7.87 31.62
#